data_AF-A0A2S3ZLZ1-F1
#
_entry.id   AF-A0A2S3ZLZ1-F1
#
_cell.length_a   1.000
_cell.length_b   1.000
_cell.length_c   1.000
_cell.angle_alpha   90.00
_cell.angle_beta   90.00
_cell.angle_gamma   90.00
#
_symmetry.space_group_name_H-M   'P 1'
#
loop_
_entity.id
_entity.type
_entity.pdbx_description
1 polymer ?
#
loop_
_entity_poly.entity_id
_entity_poly.type
_entity_poly.pdbx_seq_one_letter_code
_entity_poly.pdbx_strand_id
1 'polypeptide(L)'
;RARADAILVGTGTALADDPSLTARAADGTLLPHQPRPVVVGRRPVPADAAVHRHPLTPWFLAGHDVAALLAELHERGIRRVFVEGGPTLASAFVRAGLVDEYLVYLAPTLLGGDRLALGDIGVTGIDAQRRLRIGELQHLGEDLLLVARPADTDATTAETSPTDETTRAAAAHPGTRPDTRPDTQTS
;
A
#
# COMPACT_ATOMS: atom_id res chain seq x y z
N ARG A 1 0.14 -7.98 -15.24
CA ARG A 1 1.44 -8.12 -15.93
C ARG A 1 1.53 -7.30 -17.24
N ALA A 2 0.72 -7.57 -18.27
CA ALA A 2 0.88 -6.96 -19.60
C ALA A 2 0.78 -5.42 -19.70
N ARG A 3 0.25 -4.76 -18.68
CA ARG A 3 0.17 -3.28 -18.61
C ARG A 3 1.42 -2.63 -18.02
N ALA A 4 2.35 -3.42 -17.48
CA ALA A 4 3.58 -2.91 -16.88
C ALA A 4 4.74 -2.96 -17.89
N ASP A 5 5.67 -2.02 -17.77
CA ASP A 5 6.87 -1.99 -18.60
C ASP A 5 7.93 -2.95 -18.05
N ALA A 6 7.90 -3.20 -16.73
CA ALA A 6 8.78 -4.14 -16.04
C ALA A 6 8.05 -4.95 -14.96
N ILE A 7 8.50 -6.18 -14.73
CA ILE A 7 8.14 -6.98 -13.54
C ILE A 7 9.38 -7.09 -12.67
N LEU A 8 9.22 -6.78 -11.39
CA LEU A 8 10.31 -6.70 -10.43
C LEU A 8 10.12 -7.72 -9.32
N VAL A 9 11.16 -8.53 -9.08
CA VAL A 9 11.17 -9.61 -8.10
C VAL A 9 12.50 -9.63 -7.35
N GLY A 10 12.48 -10.05 -6.09
CA GLY A 10 13.70 -10.23 -5.31
C GLY A 10 14.38 -11.55 -5.63
N THR A 11 15.71 -11.61 -5.54
CA THR A 11 16.50 -12.86 -5.70
C THR A 11 15.99 -14.01 -4.82
N GLY A 12 15.35 -13.74 -3.68
CA GLY A 12 14.80 -14.78 -2.81
C GLY A 12 13.64 -15.53 -3.46
N THR A 13 12.69 -14.78 -4.02
CA THR A 13 11.56 -15.31 -4.79
C THR A 13 12.05 -15.95 -6.08
N ALA A 14 13.01 -15.34 -6.78
CA ALA A 14 13.58 -15.92 -7.99
C ALA A 14 14.18 -17.32 -7.74
N LEU A 15 14.86 -17.50 -6.61
CA LEU A 15 15.45 -18.79 -6.22
C LEU A 15 14.43 -19.80 -5.69
N ALA A 16 13.40 -19.34 -4.99
CA ALA A 16 12.39 -20.22 -4.38
C ALA A 16 11.38 -20.76 -5.40
N ASP A 17 10.96 -19.90 -6.34
CA ASP A 17 9.79 -20.16 -7.18
C ASP A 17 10.14 -20.38 -8.67
N ASP A 18 11.41 -20.17 -9.05
CA ASP A 18 11.90 -20.21 -10.44
C ASP A 18 10.96 -19.56 -11.48
N PRO A 19 10.56 -18.29 -11.30
CA PRO A 19 9.53 -17.67 -12.13
C PRO A 19 10.07 -17.32 -13.53
N SER A 20 9.24 -17.52 -14.55
CA SER A 20 9.55 -17.06 -15.91
C SER A 20 9.34 -15.55 -16.12
N LEU A 21 8.57 -14.88 -15.25
CA LEU A 21 8.22 -13.45 -15.30
C LEU A 21 7.63 -12.98 -16.64
N THR A 22 6.95 -13.89 -17.34
CA THR A 22 6.26 -13.61 -18.60
C THR A 22 4.83 -13.12 -18.39
N ALA A 23 4.31 -12.34 -19.34
CA ALA A 23 2.90 -12.02 -19.49
C ALA A 23 2.23 -13.03 -20.43
N ARG A 24 1.16 -13.67 -19.97
CA ARG A 24 0.45 -14.75 -20.69
C ARG A 24 -1.04 -14.45 -20.83
N ALA A 25 -1.64 -14.94 -21.91
CA ALA A 25 -3.09 -15.00 -22.07
C ALA A 25 -3.69 -16.14 -21.24
N ALA A 26 -5.02 -16.21 -21.18
CA ALA A 26 -5.74 -17.22 -20.41
C ALA A 26 -5.46 -18.67 -20.87
N ASP A 27 -5.14 -18.85 -22.14
CA ASP A 27 -4.74 -20.13 -22.74
C ASP A 27 -3.26 -20.49 -22.51
N GLY A 28 -2.52 -19.65 -21.77
CA GLY A 28 -1.10 -19.84 -21.45
C GLY A 28 -0.12 -19.35 -22.52
N THR A 29 -0.60 -18.88 -23.67
CA THR A 29 0.25 -18.33 -24.73
C THR A 29 0.89 -17.00 -24.31
N LEU A 30 2.07 -16.69 -24.86
CA LEU A 30 2.76 -15.43 -24.58
C LEU A 30 2.04 -14.28 -25.28
N LEU A 31 1.82 -13.19 -24.55
CA LEU A 31 1.32 -11.96 -25.14
C LEU A 31 2.41 -11.29 -26.00
N PRO A 32 2.04 -10.54 -27.06
CA PRO A 32 3.02 -9.87 -27.92
C PRO A 32 3.88 -8.86 -27.15
N HIS A 33 3.28 -8.14 -26.20
CA HIS A 33 3.99 -7.20 -25.34
C HIS A 33 4.38 -7.90 -24.03
N GLN A 34 5.69 -7.95 -23.78
CA GLN A 34 6.27 -8.54 -22.57
C GLN A 34 6.90 -7.44 -21.70
N PRO A 35 6.64 -7.44 -20.38
CA PRO A 35 7.38 -6.58 -19.46
C PRO A 35 8.84 -7.04 -19.35
N ARG A 36 9.76 -6.09 -19.11
CA ARG A 36 11.16 -6.40 -18.80
C ARG A 36 11.24 -7.14 -17.46
N PRO A 37 11.86 -8.33 -17.38
CA PRO A 37 12.12 -8.98 -16.11
C PRO A 37 13.26 -8.26 -15.37
N VAL A 38 13.03 -7.90 -14.11
CA VAL A 38 14.02 -7.25 -13.23
C VAL A 38 14.16 -8.08 -11.96
N VAL A 39 15.33 -8.65 -11.75
CA VAL A 39 15.65 -9.41 -10.53
C VAL A 39 16.59 -8.60 -9.66
N VAL A 40 16.19 -8.39 -8.40
CA VAL A 40 16.87 -7.49 -7.48
C VAL A 40 17.49 -8.24 -6.31
N GLY A 41 18.78 -8.02 -6.10
CA GLY A 41 19.52 -8.56 -4.96
C GLY A 41 20.94 -8.93 -5.32
N ARG A 42 21.69 -9.38 -4.32
CA ARG A 42 23.12 -9.70 -4.46
C ARG A 42 23.43 -11.16 -4.71
N ARG A 43 22.42 -12.04 -4.57
CA ARG A 43 22.60 -13.47 -4.80
C ARG A 43 22.61 -13.73 -6.32
N PRO A 44 23.54 -14.54 -6.82
CA PRO A 44 23.51 -14.96 -8.21
C PRO A 44 22.24 -15.78 -8.48
N VAL A 45 21.61 -15.53 -9.62
CA VAL A 45 20.53 -16.38 -10.13
C VAL A 45 21.17 -17.53 -10.93
N PRO A 46 20.75 -18.79 -10.71
CA PRO A 46 21.26 -19.94 -11.45
C PRO A 46 21.10 -19.77 -12.96
N ALA A 47 22.10 -20.18 -13.73
CA ALA A 47 22.11 -20.01 -15.19
C ALA A 47 20.97 -20.75 -15.90
N ASP A 48 20.41 -21.79 -15.28
CA ASP A 48 19.29 -22.60 -15.77
C ASP A 48 17.91 -22.10 -15.29
N ALA A 49 17.84 -21.04 -14.49
CA ALA A 49 16.60 -20.46 -14.01
C ALA A 49 15.68 -20.02 -15.17
N ALA A 50 14.38 -20.21 -15.00
CA ALA A 50 13.34 -19.93 -16.00
C ALA A 50 13.35 -18.50 -16.52
N VAL A 51 13.76 -17.53 -15.69
CA VAL A 51 13.89 -16.13 -16.09
C VAL A 51 14.87 -15.94 -17.25
N HIS A 52 15.90 -16.78 -17.38
CA HIS A 52 16.86 -16.72 -18.49
C HIS A 52 16.26 -17.16 -19.83
N ARG A 53 15.14 -17.89 -19.81
CA ARG A 53 14.37 -18.29 -21.00
C ARG A 53 13.35 -17.22 -21.44
N HIS A 54 13.30 -16.08 -20.75
CA HIS A 54 12.38 -14.99 -21.09
C HIS A 54 12.71 -14.39 -22.47
N PRO A 55 11.72 -13.98 -23.30
CA PRO A 55 11.97 -13.41 -24.63
C PRO A 55 12.80 -12.12 -24.62
N LEU A 56 12.73 -11.37 -23.52
CA LEU A 56 13.54 -10.19 -23.25
C LEU A 56 14.66 -10.53 -22.28
N THR A 57 15.88 -10.05 -22.54
CA THR A 57 17.03 -10.16 -21.63
C THR A 57 16.68 -9.63 -20.23
N PRO A 58 16.75 -10.45 -19.17
CA PRO A 58 16.50 -9.99 -17.82
C PRO A 58 17.54 -8.95 -17.35
N TRP A 59 17.13 -8.03 -16.49
CA TRP A 59 18.04 -7.15 -15.77
C TRP A 59 18.26 -7.66 -14.36
N PHE A 60 19.53 -7.78 -13.98
CA PHE A 60 19.95 -8.16 -12.63
C PHE A 60 20.53 -6.93 -11.97
N LEU A 61 19.84 -6.40 -10.96
CA LEU A 61 20.21 -5.17 -10.26
C LEU A 61 20.61 -5.50 -8.82
N ALA A 62 21.79 -5.04 -8.42
CA ALA A 62 22.26 -5.21 -7.05
C ALA A 62 21.77 -4.04 -6.19
N GLY A 63 21.12 -4.32 -5.07
CA GLY A 63 20.66 -3.25 -4.18
C GLY A 63 19.52 -3.69 -3.26
N HIS A 64 19.23 -2.83 -2.29
CA HIS A 64 18.07 -2.94 -1.40
C HIS A 64 17.36 -1.59 -1.21
N ASP A 65 17.93 -0.50 -1.74
CA ASP A 65 17.27 0.79 -1.81
C ASP A 65 16.29 0.80 -2.99
N VAL A 66 15.01 0.70 -2.65
CA VAL A 66 13.91 0.67 -3.62
C VAL A 66 13.71 2.02 -4.32
N ALA A 67 14.09 3.14 -3.72
CA ALA A 67 13.97 4.46 -4.35
C ALA A 67 15.04 4.63 -5.44
N ALA A 68 16.29 4.30 -5.12
CA ALA A 68 17.39 4.30 -6.10
C ALA A 68 17.11 3.35 -7.27
N LEU A 69 16.56 2.17 -6.97
CA LEU A 69 16.13 1.20 -7.98
C LEU A 69 15.06 1.76 -8.91
N LEU A 70 14.03 2.43 -8.38
CA LEU A 70 13.01 3.08 -9.22
C LEU A 70 13.60 4.21 -10.08
N ALA A 71 14.53 5.00 -9.53
CA ALA A 71 15.23 6.04 -10.27
C ALA A 71 16.03 5.45 -11.46
N GLU A 72 16.80 4.39 -11.22
CA GLU A 72 17.55 3.69 -12.27
C GLU A 72 16.61 3.11 -13.35
N LEU A 73 15.49 2.52 -12.95
CA LEU A 73 14.49 2.01 -13.91
C LEU A 73 13.87 3.14 -14.73
N HIS A 74 13.60 4.28 -14.10
CA HIS A 74 13.09 5.47 -14.77
C HIS A 74 14.05 6.01 -15.83
N GLU A 75 15.35 6.10 -15.50
CA GLU A 75 16.41 6.50 -16.44
C GLU A 75 16.49 5.56 -17.65
N ARG A 76 16.18 4.27 -17.45
CA ARG A 76 16.09 3.25 -18.51
C ARG A 76 14.74 3.27 -19.26
N GLY A 77 13.88 4.24 -18.98
CA GLY A 77 12.61 4.45 -19.67
C GLY A 77 11.41 3.69 -19.11
N ILE A 78 11.57 2.95 -18.01
CA ILE A 78 10.47 2.23 -17.35
C ILE A 78 9.57 3.23 -16.61
N ARG A 79 8.26 3.18 -16.87
CA ARG A 79 7.27 4.09 -16.24
C ARG A 79 6.32 3.36 -15.31
N ARG A 80 6.05 2.09 -15.55
CA ARG A 80 5.23 1.24 -14.68
C ARG A 80 5.96 -0.05 -14.32
N VAL A 81 6.18 -0.24 -13.02
CA VAL A 81 6.74 -1.46 -12.45
C VAL A 81 5.64 -2.27 -11.79
N PHE A 82 5.63 -3.58 -12.04
CA PHE A 82 4.82 -4.53 -11.31
C PHE A 82 5.69 -5.32 -10.34
N VAL A 83 5.48 -5.17 -9.04
CA VAL A 83 6.29 -5.84 -8.02
C VAL A 83 5.66 -7.20 -7.68
N GLU A 84 6.35 -8.28 -8.08
CA GLU A 84 6.03 -9.67 -7.72
C GLU A 84 7.12 -10.18 -6.80
N GLY A 85 7.22 -9.55 -5.62
CA GLY A 85 8.22 -9.88 -4.63
C GLY A 85 7.63 -10.70 -3.49
N GLY A 86 8.47 -11.55 -2.90
CA GLY A 86 8.22 -12.07 -1.57
C GLY A 86 8.17 -10.95 -0.52
N PRO A 87 7.80 -11.30 0.73
CA PRO A 87 7.45 -10.33 1.75
C PRO A 87 8.49 -9.24 1.98
N THR A 88 9.79 -9.55 1.88
CA THR A 88 10.87 -8.57 2.07
C THR A 88 10.82 -7.41 1.08
N LEU A 89 10.71 -7.71 -0.23
CA LEU A 89 10.75 -6.68 -1.27
C LEU A 89 9.45 -5.87 -1.27
N ALA A 90 8.30 -6.56 -1.19
CA ALA A 90 7.01 -5.90 -1.11
C ALA A 90 6.94 -4.96 0.11
N SER A 91 7.38 -5.42 1.28
CA SER A 91 7.42 -4.58 2.49
C SER A 91 8.36 -3.39 2.36
N ALA A 92 9.48 -3.52 1.63
CA ALA A 92 10.38 -2.39 1.39
C ALA A 92 9.71 -1.27 0.58
N PHE A 93 8.98 -1.62 -0.48
CA PHE A 93 8.19 -0.65 -1.26
C PHE A 93 7.09 -0.01 -0.42
N VAL A 94 6.32 -0.83 0.31
CA VAL A 94 5.24 -0.32 1.18
C VAL A 94 5.80 0.61 2.23
N ARG A 95 6.85 0.20 2.96
CA ARG A 95 7.51 0.99 4.00
C ARG A 95 8.02 2.33 3.48
N ALA A 96 8.62 2.35 2.29
CA ALA A 96 9.11 3.55 1.63
C ALA A 96 8.00 4.47 1.08
N GLY A 97 6.74 4.03 1.08
CA GLY A 97 5.63 4.83 0.54
C GLY A 97 5.65 4.95 -0.98
N LEU A 98 6.27 3.99 -1.68
CA LEU A 98 6.50 4.01 -3.12
C LEU A 98 5.51 3.12 -3.90
N VAL A 99 4.32 2.88 -3.34
CA VAL A 99 3.28 2.04 -3.96
C VAL A 99 2.08 2.89 -4.32
N ASP A 100 1.81 3.02 -5.62
CA ASP A 100 0.66 3.78 -6.12
C ASP A 100 -0.63 2.96 -6.13
N GLU A 101 -0.53 1.65 -6.38
CA GLU A 101 -1.66 0.74 -6.55
C GLU A 101 -1.34 -0.64 -5.98
N TYR A 102 -2.27 -1.19 -5.20
CA TYR A 102 -2.21 -2.50 -4.59
C TYR A 102 -3.20 -3.43 -5.31
N LEU A 103 -2.71 -4.59 -5.73
CA LEU A 103 -3.54 -5.71 -6.18
C LEU A 103 -3.51 -6.77 -5.08
N VAL A 104 -4.57 -6.85 -4.27
CA VAL A 104 -4.66 -7.79 -3.16
C VAL A 104 -5.55 -8.96 -3.57
N TYR A 105 -4.95 -10.13 -3.72
CA TYR A 105 -5.66 -11.38 -3.99
C TYR A 105 -5.98 -12.07 -2.66
N LEU A 106 -7.26 -12.34 -2.41
CA LEU A 106 -7.74 -13.04 -1.22
C LEU A 106 -8.38 -14.37 -1.63
N ALA A 107 -7.84 -15.46 -1.14
CA ALA A 107 -8.41 -16.80 -1.30
C ALA A 107 -9.16 -17.22 -0.02
N PRO A 108 -10.23 -18.03 -0.11
CA PRO A 108 -10.98 -18.52 1.04
C PRO A 108 -10.25 -19.68 1.76
N THR A 109 -8.98 -19.48 2.13
CA THR A 109 -8.11 -20.49 2.74
C THR A 109 -7.39 -19.95 3.98
N LEU A 110 -7.30 -20.79 5.02
CA LEU A 110 -6.56 -20.49 6.25
C LEU A 110 -5.24 -21.27 6.27
N LEU A 111 -4.11 -20.55 6.27
CA LEU A 111 -2.77 -21.16 6.32
C LEU A 111 -2.15 -21.12 7.73
N GLY A 112 -2.30 -20.00 8.44
CA GLY A 112 -1.65 -19.77 9.74
C GLY A 112 -0.12 -19.61 9.69
N GLY A 113 0.48 -19.35 10.85
CA GLY A 113 1.94 -19.23 11.04
C GLY A 113 2.56 -17.92 10.57
N ASP A 114 3.89 -17.89 10.46
CA ASP A 114 4.68 -16.67 10.23
C ASP A 114 4.86 -16.29 8.75
N ARG A 115 4.10 -16.94 7.86
CA ARG A 115 4.16 -16.69 6.41
C ARG A 115 3.30 -15.48 6.05
N LEU A 116 3.84 -14.31 6.35
CA LEU A 116 3.16 -13.05 6.07
C LEU A 116 3.35 -12.61 4.61
N ALA A 117 2.32 -11.97 4.04
CA ALA A 117 2.41 -11.33 2.73
C ALA A 117 3.29 -10.06 2.77
N LEU A 118 3.21 -9.33 3.88
CA LEU A 118 4.05 -8.18 4.21
C LEU A 118 4.61 -8.38 5.63
N GLY A 119 5.92 -8.17 5.79
CA GLY A 119 6.58 -8.08 7.09
C GLY A 119 6.46 -6.68 7.68
N ASP A 120 7.52 -6.20 8.33
CA ASP A 120 7.54 -4.87 8.93
C ASP A 120 7.50 -3.76 7.86
N ILE A 121 6.40 -3.01 7.87
CA ILE A 121 6.16 -1.85 7.01
C ILE A 121 6.28 -0.52 7.75
N GLY A 122 6.75 -0.52 9.00
CA GLY A 122 6.91 0.67 9.83
C GLY A 122 5.60 1.20 10.41
N VAL A 123 4.61 0.34 10.64
CA VAL A 123 3.37 0.68 11.35
C VAL A 123 3.49 0.13 12.77
N THR A 124 3.71 1.03 13.74
CA THR A 124 3.96 0.67 15.15
C THR A 124 2.69 0.60 15.99
N GLY A 125 1.57 1.10 15.47
CA GLY A 125 0.30 1.22 16.17
C GLY A 125 -0.84 1.62 15.21
N ILE A 126 -2.06 1.62 15.73
CA ILE A 126 -3.28 1.96 14.96
C ILE A 126 -3.28 3.42 14.50
N ASP A 127 -2.67 4.30 15.28
CA ASP A 127 -2.45 5.71 14.97
C ASP A 127 -1.51 5.92 13.78
N ALA A 128 -0.53 5.01 13.61
CA ALA A 128 0.41 5.01 12.48
C ALA A 128 -0.10 4.20 11.27
N GLN A 129 -1.37 3.77 11.27
CA GLN A 129 -1.91 2.92 10.19
C GLN A 129 -1.87 3.62 8.83
N ARG A 130 -1.55 2.85 7.79
CA ARG A 130 -1.58 3.32 6.40
C ARG A 130 -2.90 2.91 5.77
N ARG A 131 -3.83 3.86 5.59
CA ARG A 131 -5.15 3.60 5.03
C ARG A 131 -5.07 3.43 3.51
N LEU A 132 -5.90 2.52 2.99
CA LEU A 132 -6.09 2.31 1.56
C LEU A 132 -7.53 2.65 1.17
N ARG A 133 -7.71 3.26 0.01
CA ARG A 133 -9.00 3.46 -0.65
C ARG A 133 -9.20 2.34 -1.66
N ILE A 134 -10.25 1.53 -1.48
CA ILE A 134 -10.62 0.48 -2.44
C ILE A 134 -11.28 1.16 -3.64
N GLY A 135 -10.72 0.98 -4.82
CA GLY A 135 -11.28 1.48 -6.07
C GLY A 135 -12.11 0.42 -6.80
N GLU A 136 -11.72 -0.85 -6.71
CA GLU A 136 -12.38 -1.94 -7.41
C GLU A 136 -12.31 -3.24 -6.60
N LEU A 137 -13.37 -4.03 -6.69
CA LEU A 137 -13.49 -5.37 -6.13
C LEU A 137 -14.01 -6.32 -7.22
N GLN A 138 -13.29 -7.40 -7.50
CA GLN A 138 -13.65 -8.39 -8.50
C GLN A 138 -13.66 -9.81 -7.90
N HIS A 139 -14.62 -10.63 -8.32
CA HIS A 139 -14.59 -12.07 -8.08
C HIS A 139 -13.79 -12.79 -9.17
N LEU A 140 -12.88 -13.67 -8.76
CA LEU A 140 -12.06 -14.51 -9.61
C LEU A 140 -12.31 -15.98 -9.26
N GLY A 141 -13.47 -16.49 -9.67
CA GLY A 141 -13.96 -17.78 -9.17
C GLY A 141 -14.32 -17.66 -7.68
N GLU A 142 -13.63 -18.43 -6.83
CA GLU A 142 -13.79 -18.38 -5.38
C GLU A 142 -12.91 -17.31 -4.70
N ASP A 143 -11.94 -16.76 -5.43
CA ASP A 143 -11.02 -15.74 -4.93
C ASP A 143 -11.59 -14.33 -5.16
N LEU A 144 -11.05 -13.37 -4.42
CA LEU A 144 -11.32 -11.94 -4.60
C LEU A 144 -10.05 -11.22 -5.02
N LEU A 145 -10.20 -10.26 -5.94
CA LEU A 145 -9.18 -9.25 -6.24
C LEU A 145 -9.69 -7.90 -5.76
N LEU A 146 -8.92 -7.25 -4.88
CA LEU A 146 -9.11 -5.87 -4.47
C LEU A 146 -8.05 -5.01 -5.15
N VAL A 147 -8.50 -3.98 -5.87
CA VAL A 147 -7.62 -2.93 -6.39
C VAL A 147 -7.77 -1.72 -5.48
N ALA A 148 -6.70 -1.38 -4.78
CA ALA A 148 -6.70 -0.28 -3.82
C ALA A 148 -5.53 0.68 -4.09
N ARG A 149 -5.67 1.92 -3.63
CA ARG A 149 -4.62 2.93 -3.66
C ARG A 149 -4.37 3.44 -2.24
N PRO A 150 -3.19 3.97 -1.91
CA PRO A 150 -3.04 4.76 -0.69
C PRO A 150 -4.17 5.79 -0.59
N ALA A 151 -4.81 5.88 0.57
CA ALA A 151 -5.67 7.03 0.81
C ALA A 151 -4.75 8.25 0.87
N ASP A 152 -5.11 9.31 0.15
CA ASP A 152 -4.48 10.61 0.36
C ASP A 152 -4.51 10.86 1.87
N THR A 153 -3.37 11.23 2.45
CA THR A 153 -3.43 11.84 3.78
C THR A 153 -4.16 13.14 3.53
N ASP A 154 -5.49 13.12 3.69
CA ASP A 154 -6.29 14.33 3.63
C ASP A 154 -5.54 15.36 4.45
N ALA A 155 -5.37 16.53 3.86
CA ALA A 155 -4.95 17.73 4.54
C ALA A 155 -5.92 17.99 5.70
N THR A 156 -5.77 17.24 6.79
CA THR A 156 -6.29 17.59 8.11
C THR A 156 -5.28 18.56 8.69
N THR A 157 -5.12 19.70 8.02
CA THR A 157 -4.59 20.91 8.63
C THR A 157 -5.77 21.86 8.71
N ALA A 158 -6.46 21.77 9.84
CA ALA A 158 -7.13 22.87 10.51
C ALA A 158 -7.89 23.90 9.62
N GLU A 159 -9.14 23.58 9.27
CA GLU A 159 -10.20 24.56 9.48
C GLU A 159 -10.80 24.29 10.86
N THR A 160 -10.08 24.69 11.90
CA THR A 160 -10.71 25.00 13.17
C THR A 160 -11.51 26.27 12.94
N SER A 161 -12.80 26.11 12.63
CA SER A 161 -13.76 27.22 12.68
C SER A 161 -13.61 27.94 14.02
N PRO A 162 -13.31 29.25 14.05
CA PRO A 162 -13.25 29.96 15.30
C PRO A 162 -14.65 30.00 15.90
N THR A 163 -14.76 29.50 17.14
CA THR A 163 -15.88 29.76 18.04
C THR A 163 -16.06 31.27 18.16
N ASP A 164 -17.14 31.78 17.60
CA ASP A 164 -17.54 33.18 17.75
C ASP A 164 -18.28 33.32 19.09
N GLU A 165 -17.55 33.76 20.12
CA GLU A 165 -18.13 34.18 21.39
C GLU A 165 -17.51 35.51 21.81
N THR A 166 -18.30 36.60 21.72
CA THR A 166 -18.27 37.88 22.47
C THR A 166 -18.83 39.00 21.57
N THR A 167 -19.85 39.82 21.86
CA THR A 167 -20.65 40.15 23.06
C THR A 167 -21.71 41.23 22.71
N ARG A 168 -22.89 41.16 23.38
CA ARG A 168 -23.92 42.21 23.70
C ARG A 168 -24.65 43.00 22.59
N ALA A 169 -26.00 43.05 22.68
CA ALA A 169 -26.72 44.04 23.52
C ALA A 169 -28.28 43.95 23.47
N ALA A 170 -28.89 44.09 24.66
CA ALA A 170 -30.11 44.84 25.00
C ALA A 170 -31.52 44.45 24.49
N ALA A 171 -32.41 44.08 25.44
CA ALA A 171 -33.71 44.73 25.76
C ALA A 171 -34.52 43.79 26.72
N ALA A 172 -34.57 44.06 28.02
CA ALA A 172 -35.61 44.83 28.72
C ALA A 172 -36.95 44.09 28.93
N HIS A 173 -37.25 43.63 30.17
CA HIS A 173 -38.33 44.16 31.02
C HIS A 173 -38.35 43.47 32.43
N PRO A 174 -38.90 44.13 33.47
CA PRO A 174 -38.54 43.94 34.88
C PRO A 174 -39.58 43.17 35.72
N GLY A 175 -39.17 42.73 36.90
CA GLY A 175 -40.04 42.11 37.90
C GLY A 175 -39.40 42.11 39.29
N THR A 176 -39.83 43.06 40.10
CA THR A 176 -39.35 43.51 41.42
C THR A 176 -39.60 42.51 42.57
N ARG A 177 -38.51 42.11 43.28
CA ARG A 177 -38.30 41.96 44.77
C ARG A 177 -39.24 41.07 45.66
N PRO A 178 -38.92 40.84 46.96
CA PRO A 178 -37.75 40.13 47.52
C PRO A 178 -38.13 39.19 48.73
N ASP A 179 -37.11 38.63 49.40
CA ASP A 179 -37.11 38.14 50.82
C ASP A 179 -37.93 36.86 51.14
N THR A 180 -37.47 35.86 51.89
CA THR A 180 -36.81 35.88 53.21
C THR A 180 -36.01 34.58 53.51
N ARG A 181 -34.78 34.76 54.02
CA ARG A 181 -34.05 34.15 55.19
C ARG A 181 -34.40 32.76 55.81
N PRO A 182 -33.55 32.18 56.71
CA PRO A 182 -32.91 30.87 56.54
C PRO A 182 -33.30 29.80 57.57
N ASP A 183 -32.65 28.65 57.44
CA ASP A 183 -32.58 27.45 58.29
C ASP A 183 -32.90 27.62 59.78
N THR A 184 -33.69 26.66 60.30
CA THR A 184 -33.73 26.30 61.72
C THR A 184 -33.34 24.85 61.93
N GLN A 185 -32.49 24.67 62.94
CA GLN A 185 -31.87 23.47 63.46
C GLN A 185 -32.82 22.63 64.35
N THR A 186 -32.53 21.33 64.44
CA THR A 186 -32.74 20.41 65.58
C THR A 186 -34.13 19.84 65.87
N SER A 187 -34.27 18.51 65.70
CA SER A 187 -34.51 17.55 66.80
C SER A 187 -34.02 16.16 66.38
#